data_AF-A0A061IVV6-F1
#
_entry.id   AF-A0A061IVV6-F1
#
_cell.length_a   1.000
_cell.length_b   1.000
_cell.length_c   1.000
_cell.angle_alpha   90.00
_cell.angle_beta   90.00
_cell.angle_gamma   90.00
#
_symmetry.space_group_name_H-M   'P 1'
#
loop_
_entity.id
_entity.type
_entity.pdbx_description
1 polymer ?
#
loop_
_entity_poly.entity_id
_entity_poly.type
_entity_poly.pdbx_seq_one_letter_code
_entity_poly.pdbx_strand_id
1 'polypeptide(L)'
;MCAATIKGRTVVPNHMAQQPGKLKWKDDFPFGLSASQFGMALGFCGRVVDFVDYLRNVVGTELEFKGNASTDHGIQTEPKARALYELLTGTSVSDGGFYLTADRLLGCSPDGRIFSCVDASPSRPAADVKSDSEHNSPKTLVSVRVPFHSKWKRRKEPNVAPASDPTRRVRRLLEIKSPVRSLYDGSKPSYQPFGIPLHYLCQLQGQMAIADVDECDFFVYLDSPVCQVVAWRVRRSIKFWEWANPKLLQVVEWVRDGPPAWLDRRFEFEAFDFSKIAVEPLVFPYDITANVPIVDPRRFPFFHRYPSPYLDTASGVSHGAIRRCLMSAVTRFLFHRRVDETWQEREKQERNENAAMWCRLTDNVPDSALGSPSWSTVDLGRDLIVGKTLAVVCPQDFNDDGVFCRVHVPEGKQGSKDCDALYVRFYQRYFFLSLEPLEEDPLETDGAADVVGAEASLQLV
;
A
#
# COMPACT_ATOMS: atom_id res chain seq x y z
N MET A 1 -33.82 -19.34 -39.87
CA MET A 1 -32.68 -19.91 -39.13
C MET A 1 -31.48 -18.99 -39.32
N CYS A 2 -31.22 -18.10 -38.37
CA CYS A 2 -30.01 -17.29 -38.33
C CYS A 2 -29.33 -17.56 -37.00
N ALA A 3 -28.18 -18.23 -37.04
CA ALA A 3 -27.35 -18.49 -35.87
C ALA A 3 -26.45 -17.27 -35.64
N ALA A 4 -26.69 -16.54 -34.56
CA ALA A 4 -25.76 -15.54 -34.05
C ALA A 4 -24.80 -16.23 -33.07
N THR A 5 -23.57 -16.46 -33.52
CA THR A 5 -22.48 -16.98 -32.70
C THR A 5 -21.97 -15.86 -31.79
N ILE A 6 -22.43 -15.84 -30.54
CA ILE A 6 -21.85 -15.01 -29.49
C ILE A 6 -20.50 -15.63 -29.12
N LYS A 7 -19.40 -14.94 -29.47
CA LYS A 7 -18.05 -15.29 -29.01
C LYS A 7 -18.02 -15.21 -27.48
N GLY A 8 -18.02 -16.37 -26.83
CA GLY A 8 -17.84 -16.50 -25.40
C GLY A 8 -16.51 -15.89 -24.98
N ARG A 9 -16.58 -14.80 -24.21
CA ARG A 9 -15.44 -14.26 -23.47
C ARG A 9 -15.05 -15.34 -22.47
N THR A 10 -13.88 -15.96 -22.64
CA THR A 10 -13.35 -16.93 -21.69
C THR A 10 -13.15 -16.21 -20.37
N VAL A 11 -14.07 -16.43 -19.42
CA VAL A 11 -13.90 -15.97 -18.04
C VAL A 11 -12.76 -16.80 -17.48
N VAL A 12 -11.55 -16.24 -17.51
CA VAL A 12 -10.42 -16.83 -16.80
C VAL A 12 -10.82 -16.84 -15.33
N PRO A 13 -10.91 -18.00 -14.66
CA PRO A 13 -11.27 -18.05 -13.25
C PRO A 13 -10.29 -17.16 -12.50
N ASN A 14 -10.82 -16.15 -11.85
CA ASN A 14 -10.09 -15.20 -11.03
C ASN A 14 -9.65 -15.94 -9.76
N HIS A 15 -8.72 -16.89 -9.90
CA HIS A 15 -8.07 -17.50 -8.76
C HIS A 15 -7.49 -16.35 -7.95
N MET A 16 -7.91 -16.25 -6.69
CA MET A 16 -7.29 -15.38 -5.68
C MET A 16 -5.80 -15.31 -5.98
N ALA A 17 -5.24 -14.12 -6.17
CA ALA A 17 -3.86 -13.92 -6.59
C ALA A 17 -2.90 -14.39 -5.48
N GLN A 18 -2.83 -15.71 -5.28
CA GLN A 18 -1.97 -16.35 -4.32
C GLN A 18 -0.56 -16.34 -4.91
N GLN A 19 0.41 -16.01 -4.06
CA GLN A 19 1.81 -16.08 -4.41
C GLN A 19 2.12 -17.50 -4.96
N PRO A 20 2.77 -17.64 -6.13
CA PRO A 20 3.07 -18.96 -6.70
C PRO A 20 3.79 -19.90 -5.72
N GLY A 21 4.66 -19.34 -4.87
CA GLY A 21 5.33 -20.08 -3.81
C GLY A 21 4.38 -20.68 -2.76
N LYS A 22 3.28 -19.98 -2.43
CA LYS A 22 2.24 -20.48 -1.51
C LYS A 22 1.48 -21.65 -2.13
N LEU A 23 1.13 -21.57 -3.41
CA LEU A 23 0.44 -22.66 -4.13
C LEU A 23 1.31 -23.91 -4.15
N LYS A 24 2.56 -23.78 -4.59
CA LYS A 24 3.52 -24.89 -4.61
C LYS A 24 3.72 -25.50 -3.22
N TRP A 25 3.87 -24.65 -2.19
CA TRP A 25 3.99 -25.14 -0.81
C TRP A 25 2.74 -25.88 -0.35
N LYS A 26 1.55 -25.43 -0.75
CA LYS A 26 0.30 -26.11 -0.40
C LYS A 26 0.16 -27.46 -1.08
N ASP A 27 0.69 -27.61 -2.29
CA ASP A 27 0.76 -28.91 -2.96
C ASP A 27 1.72 -29.86 -2.21
N ASP A 28 2.87 -29.36 -1.78
CA ASP A 28 3.89 -30.13 -1.06
C ASP A 28 3.49 -30.44 0.41
N PHE A 29 2.73 -29.54 1.06
CA PHE A 29 2.34 -29.58 2.46
C PHE A 29 0.84 -29.22 2.64
N PRO A 30 -0.09 -30.11 2.23
CA PRO A 30 -1.52 -29.81 2.19
C PRO A 30 -2.09 -29.41 3.57
N PHE A 31 -1.58 -30.01 4.65
CA PHE A 31 -1.97 -29.72 6.04
C PHE A 31 -1.31 -28.48 6.65
N GLY A 32 -0.34 -27.86 5.98
CA GLY A 32 0.39 -26.70 6.52
C GLY A 32 -0.53 -25.50 6.76
N LEU A 33 -0.22 -24.65 7.74
CA LEU A 33 -1.03 -23.46 8.04
C LEU A 33 -0.33 -22.18 7.57
N SER A 34 -1.07 -21.35 6.83
CA SER A 34 -0.62 -20.01 6.49
C SER A 34 -1.00 -19.00 7.57
N ALA A 35 -0.22 -17.93 7.75
CA ALA A 35 -0.44 -16.95 8.81
C ALA A 35 -1.85 -16.35 8.84
N SER A 36 -2.51 -16.17 7.67
CA SER A 36 -3.90 -15.71 7.58
C SER A 36 -4.91 -16.68 8.22
N GLN A 37 -4.51 -17.91 8.48
CA GLN A 37 -5.32 -18.94 9.12
C GLN A 37 -5.08 -19.06 10.63
N PHE A 38 -4.03 -18.43 11.17
CA PHE A 38 -3.63 -18.60 12.58
C PHE A 38 -4.73 -18.15 13.53
N GLY A 39 -5.43 -17.06 13.22
CA GLY A 39 -6.56 -16.62 14.03
C GLY A 39 -7.71 -17.63 14.10
N MET A 40 -8.00 -18.35 13.02
CA MET A 40 -9.02 -19.42 13.03
C MET A 40 -8.52 -20.66 13.78
N ALA A 41 -7.27 -21.07 13.51
CA ALA A 41 -6.62 -22.19 14.17
C ALA A 41 -6.54 -22.03 15.70
N LEU A 42 -6.39 -20.79 16.17
CA LEU A 42 -6.30 -20.44 17.59
C LEU A 42 -7.67 -20.08 18.21
N GLY A 43 -8.77 -20.11 17.45
CA GLY A 43 -10.13 -19.88 17.97
C GLY A 43 -10.57 -18.41 18.04
N PHE A 44 -9.87 -17.46 17.43
CA PHE A 44 -10.24 -16.03 17.39
C PHE A 44 -11.16 -15.65 16.22
N CYS A 45 -11.50 -16.62 15.36
CA CYS A 45 -12.43 -16.44 14.26
C CYS A 45 -13.16 -17.76 13.97
N GLY A 46 -14.12 -18.10 14.85
CA GLY A 46 -14.84 -19.37 14.80
C GLY A 46 -14.27 -20.40 15.79
N ARG A 47 -14.73 -21.65 15.70
CA ARG A 47 -14.30 -22.74 16.58
C ARG A 47 -13.17 -23.54 15.96
N VAL A 48 -12.22 -23.98 16.79
CA VAL A 48 -11.06 -24.77 16.37
C VAL A 48 -11.48 -26.06 15.67
N VAL A 49 -12.44 -26.80 16.25
CA VAL A 49 -12.94 -28.05 15.65
C VAL A 49 -13.57 -27.85 14.27
N ASP A 50 -14.33 -26.76 14.07
CA ASP A 50 -14.96 -26.45 12.78
C ASP A 50 -13.87 -26.10 11.74
N PHE A 51 -12.80 -25.43 12.16
CA PHE A 51 -11.67 -25.09 11.28
C PHE A 51 -10.86 -26.34 10.88
N VAL A 52 -10.60 -27.26 11.82
CA VAL A 52 -9.94 -28.54 11.54
C VAL A 52 -10.77 -29.38 10.57
N ASP A 53 -12.08 -29.49 10.80
CA ASP A 53 -13.01 -30.19 9.92
C ASP A 53 -13.01 -29.60 8.52
N TYR A 54 -13.08 -28.27 8.40
CA TYR A 54 -13.00 -27.56 7.12
C TYR A 54 -11.72 -27.90 6.35
N LEU A 55 -10.55 -27.85 6.99
CA LEU A 55 -9.28 -28.14 6.31
C LEU A 55 -9.16 -29.60 5.86
N ARG A 56 -9.73 -30.55 6.60
CA ARG A 56 -9.62 -31.98 6.30
C ARG A 56 -10.63 -32.45 5.27
N ASN A 57 -11.88 -32.01 5.43
CA ASN A 57 -13.02 -32.64 4.78
C ASN A 57 -13.67 -31.72 3.72
N VAL A 58 -13.32 -30.43 3.70
CA VAL A 58 -13.95 -29.44 2.79
C VAL A 58 -12.95 -28.87 1.78
N VAL A 59 -11.72 -28.56 2.17
CA VAL A 59 -10.68 -28.10 1.23
C VAL A 59 -10.40 -29.17 0.18
N GLY A 60 -10.31 -28.78 -1.10
CA GLY A 60 -10.18 -29.69 -2.23
C GLY A 60 -11.49 -30.28 -2.74
N THR A 61 -12.63 -29.97 -2.10
CA THR A 61 -13.97 -30.34 -2.55
C THR A 61 -14.68 -29.19 -3.24
N GLU A 62 -15.86 -29.45 -3.81
CA GLU A 62 -16.73 -28.40 -4.36
C GLU A 62 -17.28 -27.41 -3.32
N LEU A 63 -17.29 -27.81 -2.05
CA LEU A 63 -17.72 -26.99 -0.92
C LEU A 63 -16.62 -26.05 -0.41
N GLU A 64 -15.39 -26.15 -0.94
CA GLU A 64 -14.31 -25.25 -0.59
C GLU A 64 -14.70 -23.79 -0.87
N PHE A 65 -14.48 -22.92 0.11
CA PHE A 65 -14.62 -21.48 -0.07
C PHE A 65 -13.66 -20.96 -1.15
N LYS A 66 -14.22 -20.58 -2.31
CA LYS A 66 -13.44 -20.06 -3.46
C LYS A 66 -13.25 -18.54 -3.47
N GLY A 67 -13.77 -17.85 -2.45
CA GLY A 67 -13.77 -16.38 -2.38
C GLY A 67 -15.18 -15.81 -2.26
N ASN A 68 -15.27 -14.54 -1.89
CA ASN A 68 -16.50 -13.75 -1.87
C ASN A 68 -16.21 -12.33 -2.38
N ALA A 69 -17.27 -11.53 -2.54
CA ALA A 69 -17.15 -10.13 -2.99
C ALA A 69 -16.20 -9.29 -2.13
N SER A 70 -16.05 -9.60 -0.83
CA SER A 70 -15.08 -8.90 0.04
C SER A 70 -13.63 -9.29 -0.28
N THR A 71 -13.40 -10.54 -0.67
CA THR A 71 -12.08 -11.03 -1.10
C THR A 71 -11.68 -10.39 -2.42
N ASP A 72 -12.59 -10.35 -3.39
CA ASP A 72 -12.38 -9.70 -4.68
C ASP A 72 -12.13 -8.20 -4.51
N HIS A 73 -12.92 -7.54 -3.66
CA HIS A 73 -12.73 -6.12 -3.32
C HIS A 73 -11.34 -5.87 -2.72
N GLY A 74 -10.89 -6.71 -1.78
CA GLY A 74 -9.55 -6.62 -1.22
C GLY A 74 -8.46 -6.72 -2.29
N ILE A 75 -8.57 -7.70 -3.20
CA ILE A 75 -7.61 -7.89 -4.31
C ILE A 75 -7.55 -6.67 -5.22
N GLN A 76 -8.70 -6.09 -5.56
CA GLN A 76 -8.79 -4.94 -6.47
C GLN A 76 -8.25 -3.66 -5.83
N THR A 77 -8.46 -3.46 -4.53
CA THR A 77 -8.11 -2.22 -3.83
C THR A 77 -6.72 -2.24 -3.20
N GLU A 78 -6.10 -3.40 -3.01
CA GLU A 78 -4.75 -3.52 -2.42
C GLU A 78 -3.69 -2.65 -3.10
N PRO A 79 -3.58 -2.56 -4.44
CA PRO A 79 -2.58 -1.70 -5.08
C PRO A 79 -2.79 -0.22 -4.73
N LYS A 80 -4.05 0.24 -4.71
CA LYS A 80 -4.42 1.60 -4.31
C LYS A 80 -4.14 1.88 -2.83
N ALA A 81 -4.45 0.93 -1.96
CA ALA A 81 -4.12 1.01 -0.54
C ALA A 81 -2.60 1.08 -0.30
N ARG A 82 -1.81 0.29 -1.04
CA ARG A 82 -0.34 0.33 -0.99
C ARG A 82 0.18 1.69 -1.43
N ALA A 83 -0.28 2.21 -2.57
CA ALA A 83 0.11 3.53 -3.07
C ALA A 83 -0.19 4.64 -2.05
N LEU A 84 -1.35 4.60 -1.39
CA LEU A 84 -1.69 5.54 -0.32
C LEU A 84 -0.75 5.37 0.88
N TYR A 85 -0.47 4.14 1.31
CA TYR A 85 0.49 3.89 2.39
C TYR A 85 1.87 4.47 2.08
N GLU A 86 2.39 4.24 0.87
CA GLU A 86 3.68 4.76 0.43
C GLU A 86 3.70 6.29 0.44
N LEU A 87 2.65 6.92 -0.09
CA LEU A 87 2.48 8.37 -0.08
C LEU A 87 2.45 8.94 1.34
N LEU A 88 1.69 8.34 2.26
CA LEU A 88 1.57 8.86 3.62
C LEU A 88 2.88 8.68 4.39
N THR A 89 3.48 7.50 4.32
CA THR A 89 4.65 7.15 5.13
C THR A 89 5.97 7.59 4.52
N GLY A 90 6.00 7.93 3.23
CA GLY A 90 7.23 8.21 2.48
C GLY A 90 8.15 6.99 2.37
N THR A 91 7.61 5.79 2.59
CA THR A 91 8.37 4.55 2.63
C THR A 91 8.07 3.76 1.37
N SER A 92 9.11 3.33 0.63
CA SER A 92 8.93 2.41 -0.50
C SER A 92 8.62 1.00 0.00
N VAL A 93 7.65 0.35 -0.63
CA VAL A 93 7.20 -1.01 -0.31
C VAL A 93 7.56 -1.95 -1.45
N SER A 94 8.31 -3.00 -1.13
CA SER A 94 8.55 -4.09 -2.06
C SER A 94 7.53 -5.21 -1.88
N ASP A 95 7.37 -6.07 -2.90
CA ASP A 95 6.52 -7.26 -2.82
C ASP A 95 6.84 -8.12 -1.58
N GLY A 96 5.81 -8.64 -0.92
CA GLY A 96 5.93 -9.35 0.34
C GLY A 96 6.69 -10.69 0.29
N GLY A 97 6.62 -11.42 -0.81
CA GLY A 97 7.23 -12.76 -0.94
C GLY A 97 6.45 -13.85 -0.18
N PHE A 98 7.07 -15.03 -0.02
CA PHE A 98 6.50 -16.14 0.73
C PHE A 98 7.59 -16.79 1.60
N TYR A 99 7.30 -16.96 2.90
CA TYR A 99 8.23 -17.44 3.91
C TYR A 99 7.69 -18.71 4.57
N LEU A 100 8.61 -19.57 5.01
CA LEU A 100 8.31 -20.83 5.64
C LEU A 100 9.13 -20.99 6.92
N THR A 101 8.57 -21.66 7.91
CA THR A 101 9.33 -22.19 9.04
C THR A 101 10.31 -23.27 8.58
N ALA A 102 11.30 -23.58 9.41
CA ALA A 102 12.32 -24.59 9.09
C ALA A 102 11.71 -25.98 8.80
N ASP A 103 10.65 -26.35 9.53
CA ASP A 103 9.87 -27.58 9.33
C ASP A 103 8.88 -27.52 8.15
N ARG A 104 8.72 -26.33 7.53
CA ARG A 104 7.77 -26.03 6.44
C ARG A 104 6.30 -26.27 6.78
N LEU A 105 5.95 -26.46 8.05
CA LEU A 105 4.57 -26.68 8.47
C LEU A 105 3.78 -25.39 8.54
N LEU A 106 4.45 -24.27 8.77
CA LEU A 106 3.85 -22.95 8.85
C LEU A 106 4.44 -22.03 7.78
N GLY A 107 3.60 -21.20 7.17
CA GLY A 107 4.02 -20.26 6.13
C GLY A 107 3.37 -18.90 6.25
N CYS A 108 3.95 -17.88 5.63
CA CYS A 108 3.37 -16.54 5.60
C CYS A 108 3.66 -15.82 4.28
N SER A 109 2.74 -14.94 3.90
CA SER A 109 2.85 -14.04 2.75
C SER A 109 2.42 -12.66 3.23
N PRO A 110 3.32 -11.79 3.72
CA PRO A 110 2.97 -10.40 3.98
C PRO A 110 2.58 -9.71 2.67
N ASP A 111 1.87 -8.59 2.74
CA ASP A 111 1.50 -7.81 1.55
C ASP A 111 2.67 -6.96 1.04
N GLY A 112 3.60 -6.60 1.91
CA GLY A 112 4.78 -5.83 1.53
C GLY A 112 5.95 -5.96 2.50
N ARG A 113 7.13 -5.55 2.01
CA ARG A 113 8.38 -5.47 2.77
C ARG A 113 8.96 -4.08 2.68
N ILE A 114 9.44 -3.59 3.81
CA ILE A 114 10.05 -2.28 3.95
C ILE A 114 11.51 -2.49 4.33
N PHE A 115 12.41 -1.99 3.49
CA PHE A 115 13.85 -2.07 3.73
C PHE A 115 14.34 -0.81 4.41
N SER A 116 15.22 -0.95 5.40
CA SER A 116 16.05 0.19 5.82
C SER A 116 17.19 0.35 4.82
N CYS A 117 17.44 1.58 4.39
CA CYS A 117 18.77 1.90 3.90
C CYS A 117 19.69 1.77 5.13
N VAL A 118 20.58 0.78 5.14
CA VAL A 118 21.71 0.85 6.08
C VAL A 118 22.49 2.06 5.58
N ASP A 119 22.50 3.14 6.36
CA ASP A 119 23.37 4.27 6.07
C ASP A 119 24.74 3.68 5.78
N ALA A 120 25.20 3.81 4.53
CA ALA A 120 26.55 3.44 4.15
C ALA A 120 27.42 4.17 5.15
N SER A 121 28.00 3.43 6.09
CA SER A 121 28.66 4.03 7.24
C SER A 121 29.62 5.07 6.69
N PRO A 122 29.68 6.30 7.24
CA PRO A 122 30.60 7.32 6.76
C PRO A 122 31.96 6.65 6.70
N SER A 123 32.55 6.63 5.51
CA SER A 123 33.82 5.99 5.23
C SER A 123 34.78 6.33 6.37
N ARG A 124 35.28 5.31 7.08
CA ARG A 124 36.33 5.49 8.09
C ARG A 124 37.36 6.48 7.55
N PRO A 125 37.85 7.46 8.35
CA PRO A 125 38.86 8.39 7.86
C PRO A 125 40.04 7.55 7.35
N ALA A 126 40.35 7.72 6.06
CA ALA A 126 41.44 7.03 5.40
C ALA A 126 42.72 7.33 6.18
N ALA A 127 43.38 6.27 6.66
CA ALA A 127 44.77 6.40 7.06
C ALA A 127 45.58 6.78 5.82
N ASP A 128 46.48 7.75 5.99
CA ASP A 128 47.30 8.39 4.97
C ASP A 128 47.85 7.41 3.92
N VAL A 129 47.45 7.60 2.66
CA VAL A 129 48.17 7.05 1.52
C VAL A 129 48.48 8.20 0.57
N LYS A 130 49.77 8.40 0.37
CA LYS A 130 50.38 9.39 -0.53
C LYS A 130 49.90 9.23 -1.97
N SER A 131 49.92 10.37 -2.65
CA SER A 131 49.59 10.64 -4.05
C SER A 131 50.27 9.69 -5.05
N ASP A 132 49.59 9.40 -6.17
CA ASP A 132 49.94 10.00 -7.46
C ASP A 132 48.97 9.63 -8.60
N SER A 133 48.79 10.61 -9.49
CA SER A 133 48.40 10.55 -10.91
C SER A 133 46.91 10.45 -11.31
N GLU A 134 46.57 11.37 -12.22
CA GLU A 134 45.32 11.56 -12.93
C GLU A 134 45.12 10.53 -14.07
N HIS A 135 43.89 10.07 -14.29
CA HIS A 135 43.14 10.34 -15.54
C HIS A 135 41.76 9.67 -15.60
N ASN A 136 40.79 10.52 -15.98
CA ASN A 136 39.48 10.32 -16.59
C ASN A 136 38.95 8.90 -16.82
N SER A 137 37.81 8.60 -16.18
CA SER A 137 36.85 7.61 -16.67
C SER A 137 35.41 8.13 -16.45
N PRO A 138 34.48 7.87 -17.38
CA PRO A 138 33.12 8.39 -17.31
C PRO A 138 32.36 7.71 -16.18
N LYS A 139 31.69 8.53 -15.35
CA LYS A 139 30.81 8.07 -14.26
C LYS A 139 29.58 7.39 -14.85
N THR A 140 29.64 6.08 -15.02
CA THR A 140 28.45 5.25 -15.19
C THR A 140 27.73 5.16 -13.84
N LEU A 141 26.71 6.00 -13.66
CA LEU A 141 25.82 5.91 -12.51
C LEU A 141 25.01 4.60 -12.62
N VAL A 142 25.29 3.67 -11.72
CA VAL A 142 24.46 2.48 -11.51
C VAL A 142 23.19 2.93 -10.78
N SER A 143 22.16 3.31 -11.53
CA SER A 143 20.80 3.38 -11.01
C SER A 143 20.37 1.94 -10.74
N VAL A 144 20.30 1.54 -9.46
CA VAL A 144 19.69 0.28 -9.05
C VAL A 144 18.19 0.43 -9.22
N ARG A 145 17.70 0.07 -10.41
CA ARG A 145 16.28 -0.05 -10.71
C ARG A 145 15.75 -1.21 -9.88
N VAL A 146 15.07 -0.93 -8.77
CA VAL A 146 14.31 -1.95 -8.05
C VAL A 146 13.18 -2.38 -8.98
N PRO A 147 13.17 -3.63 -9.48
CA PRO A 147 12.16 -4.06 -10.43
C PRO A 147 10.85 -4.24 -9.66
N PHE A 148 9.92 -3.31 -9.86
CA PHE A 148 8.52 -3.50 -9.49
C PHE A 148 7.78 -3.99 -10.72
N HIS A 149 7.06 -5.11 -10.59
CA HIS A 149 6.18 -5.63 -11.62
C HIS A 149 4.79 -5.81 -11.04
N SER A 150 3.78 -5.25 -11.72
CA SER A 150 2.37 -5.49 -11.40
C SER A 150 2.07 -6.98 -11.25
N LYS A 151 1.10 -7.35 -10.40
CA LYS A 151 0.66 -8.75 -10.20
C LYS A 151 0.38 -9.48 -11.52
N TRP A 152 -0.02 -8.75 -12.57
CA TRP A 152 -0.27 -9.29 -13.90
C TRP A 152 1.00 -9.47 -14.77
N LYS A 153 1.94 -8.53 -14.76
CA LYS A 153 3.22 -8.69 -15.49
C LYS A 153 4.10 -9.80 -14.88
N ARG A 154 3.86 -10.13 -13.60
CA ARG A 154 4.50 -11.21 -12.82
C ARG A 154 4.40 -12.63 -13.41
N ARG A 155 3.46 -12.91 -14.33
CA ARG A 155 3.27 -14.28 -14.88
C ARG A 155 4.31 -14.71 -15.91
N LYS A 156 5.09 -13.78 -16.48
CA LYS A 156 5.98 -14.08 -17.63
C LYS A 156 7.47 -14.12 -17.34
N GLU A 157 7.93 -13.66 -16.17
CA GLU A 157 9.36 -13.67 -15.85
C GLU A 157 9.71 -14.77 -14.83
N PRO A 158 10.83 -15.49 -15.04
CA PRO A 158 11.31 -16.45 -14.05
C PRO A 158 11.68 -15.73 -12.76
N ASN A 159 11.24 -16.30 -11.63
CA ASN A 159 11.51 -15.83 -10.26
C ASN A 159 13.01 -15.92 -9.97
N VAL A 160 13.81 -14.98 -10.49
CA VAL A 160 15.20 -14.79 -10.07
C VAL A 160 15.13 -13.99 -8.79
N ALA A 161 15.35 -14.64 -7.66
CA ALA A 161 15.58 -13.93 -6.39
C ALA A 161 16.68 -12.89 -6.67
N PRO A 162 16.41 -11.58 -6.46
CA PRO A 162 17.44 -10.57 -6.67
C PRO A 162 18.64 -10.97 -5.82
N ALA A 163 19.83 -11.04 -6.44
CA ALA A 163 21.07 -11.33 -5.75
C ALA A 163 21.10 -10.50 -4.46
N SER A 164 21.11 -11.18 -3.32
CA SER A 164 20.92 -10.57 -2.01
C SER A 164 22.00 -9.52 -1.80
N ASP A 165 21.65 -8.26 -2.01
CA ASP A 165 22.50 -7.14 -1.65
C ASP A 165 22.63 -7.17 -0.13
N PRO A 166 23.81 -7.52 0.42
CA PRO A 166 24.00 -7.70 1.85
C PRO A 166 23.73 -6.40 2.64
N THR A 167 23.59 -5.26 1.96
CA THR A 167 23.32 -3.96 2.57
C THR A 167 21.84 -3.70 2.89
N ARG A 168 20.90 -4.50 2.38
CA ARG A 168 19.45 -4.28 2.60
C ARG A 168 18.82 -5.32 3.50
N ARG A 169 18.67 -4.98 4.79
CA ARG A 169 17.88 -5.75 5.75
C ARG A 169 16.40 -5.33 5.67
N VAL A 170 15.51 -6.32 5.63
CA VAL A 170 14.07 -6.07 5.83
C VAL A 170 13.90 -5.55 7.24
N ARG A 171 13.41 -4.33 7.39
CA ARG A 171 13.20 -3.71 8.70
C ARG A 171 11.80 -4.05 9.22
N ARG A 172 10.80 -3.99 8.34
CA ARG A 172 9.38 -4.07 8.71
C ARG A 172 8.57 -4.74 7.61
N LEU A 173 7.47 -5.38 7.99
CA LEU A 173 6.46 -5.90 7.07
C LEU A 173 5.30 -4.90 6.91
N LEU A 174 4.50 -5.09 5.87
CA LEU A 174 3.23 -4.41 5.66
C LEU A 174 2.13 -5.45 5.46
N GLU A 175 1.02 -5.25 6.16
CA GLU A 175 -0.25 -5.97 5.95
C GLU A 175 -1.35 -4.95 5.68
N ILE A 176 -2.06 -5.14 4.58
CA ILE A 176 -3.11 -4.26 4.08
C ILE A 176 -4.46 -4.96 4.23
N LYS A 177 -5.46 -4.25 4.74
CA LYS A 177 -6.85 -4.68 4.70
C LYS A 177 -7.73 -3.61 4.09
N SER A 178 -8.57 -4.02 3.14
CA SER A 178 -9.56 -3.14 2.52
C SER A 178 -10.96 -3.65 2.82
N PRO A 179 -11.59 -3.24 3.94
CA PRO A 179 -12.97 -3.62 4.24
C PRO A 179 -13.95 -2.93 3.29
N VAL A 180 -15.13 -3.54 3.07
CA VAL A 180 -16.13 -3.04 2.11
C VAL A 180 -17.05 -1.95 2.68
N ARG A 181 -17.27 -1.94 4.01
CA ARG A 181 -18.34 -1.13 4.63
C ARG A 181 -17.84 -0.07 5.58
N SER A 182 -16.85 -0.40 6.41
CA SER A 182 -16.35 0.49 7.45
C SER A 182 -14.93 0.10 7.83
N LEU A 183 -14.16 1.07 8.33
CA LEU A 183 -12.93 0.77 9.07
C LEU A 183 -13.20 -0.17 10.25
N TYR A 184 -12.16 -0.88 10.68
CA TYR A 184 -12.22 -1.63 11.94
C TYR A 184 -12.25 -0.64 13.10
N ASP A 185 -13.27 -0.78 13.96
CA ASP A 185 -13.44 0.07 15.13
C ASP A 185 -13.55 -0.77 16.41
N GLY A 186 -13.16 -0.16 17.53
CA GLY A 186 -13.10 -0.80 18.84
C GLY A 186 -14.45 -1.16 19.46
N SER A 187 -15.56 -1.01 18.73
CA SER A 187 -16.89 -1.37 19.23
C SER A 187 -17.04 -2.87 19.50
N LYS A 188 -16.24 -3.71 18.83
CA LYS A 188 -16.29 -5.17 18.95
C LYS A 188 -15.31 -5.67 20.01
N PRO A 189 -15.73 -6.56 20.93
CA PRO A 189 -14.82 -7.17 21.91
C PRO A 189 -13.63 -7.88 21.26
N SER A 190 -13.85 -8.53 20.11
CA SER A 190 -12.80 -9.24 19.36
C SER A 190 -11.78 -8.32 18.68
N TYR A 191 -11.90 -6.99 18.82
CA TYR A 191 -10.95 -6.01 18.29
C TYR A 191 -10.16 -5.31 19.41
N GLN A 192 -10.51 -5.58 20.67
CA GLN A 192 -9.79 -5.03 21.83
C GLN A 192 -8.44 -5.76 22.02
N PRO A 193 -7.41 -5.07 22.53
CA PRO A 193 -7.44 -3.72 23.12
C PRO A 193 -7.12 -2.57 22.13
N PHE A 194 -6.78 -2.87 20.87
CA PHE A 194 -6.17 -1.90 19.95
C PHE A 194 -7.10 -1.37 18.86
N GLY A 195 -8.30 -1.94 18.71
CA GLY A 195 -9.15 -1.73 17.53
C GLY A 195 -8.75 -2.59 16.32
N ILE A 196 -7.80 -3.52 16.50
CA ILE A 196 -7.37 -4.49 15.48
C ILE A 196 -8.07 -5.82 15.77
N PRO A 197 -8.77 -6.44 14.81
CA PRO A 197 -9.33 -7.78 14.99
C PRO A 197 -8.28 -8.80 15.45
N LEU A 198 -8.55 -9.54 16.52
CA LEU A 198 -7.59 -10.46 17.16
C LEU A 198 -7.03 -11.52 16.19
N HIS A 199 -7.84 -11.99 15.24
CA HIS A 199 -7.38 -12.95 14.23
C HIS A 199 -6.34 -12.34 13.28
N TYR A 200 -6.39 -11.02 13.01
CA TYR A 200 -5.33 -10.33 12.28
C TYR A 200 -4.10 -10.11 13.14
N LEU A 201 -4.23 -9.83 14.44
CA LEU A 201 -3.05 -9.80 15.33
C LEU A 201 -2.32 -11.15 15.31
N CYS A 202 -3.04 -12.27 15.31
CA CYS A 202 -2.43 -13.60 15.16
C CYS A 202 -1.69 -13.74 13.81
N GLN A 203 -2.29 -13.25 12.72
CA GLN A 203 -1.66 -13.24 11.41
C GLN A 203 -0.36 -12.40 11.40
N LEU A 204 -0.41 -11.16 11.91
CA LEU A 204 0.73 -10.24 11.93
C LEU A 204 1.90 -10.82 12.74
N GLN A 205 1.61 -11.35 13.94
CA GLN A 205 2.63 -11.96 14.80
C GLN A 205 3.24 -13.20 14.16
N GLY A 206 2.42 -14.03 13.50
CA GLY A 206 2.89 -15.17 12.72
C GLY A 206 3.79 -14.76 11.55
N GLN A 207 3.41 -13.72 10.80
CA GLN A 207 4.23 -13.18 9.70
C GLN A 207 5.60 -12.72 10.21
N MET A 208 5.63 -11.91 11.28
CA MET A 208 6.86 -11.41 11.90
C MET A 208 7.74 -12.54 12.43
N ALA A 209 7.14 -13.56 13.05
CA ALA A 209 7.90 -14.69 13.58
C ALA A 209 8.54 -15.55 12.49
N ILE A 210 7.82 -15.80 11.40
CA ILE A 210 8.28 -16.65 10.29
C ILE A 210 9.28 -15.92 9.39
N ALA A 211 9.06 -14.64 9.12
CA ALA A 211 9.95 -13.82 8.29
C ALA A 211 11.16 -13.24 9.05
N ASP A 212 11.22 -13.47 10.36
CA ASP A 212 12.23 -12.92 11.28
C ASP A 212 12.34 -11.39 11.22
N VAL A 213 11.21 -10.71 11.41
CA VAL A 213 11.09 -9.24 11.37
C VAL A 213 10.45 -8.72 12.66
N ASP A 214 10.93 -7.58 13.15
CA ASP A 214 10.53 -7.05 14.46
C ASP A 214 9.24 -6.24 14.46
N GLU A 215 8.84 -5.68 13.31
CA GLU A 215 7.63 -4.85 13.22
C GLU A 215 6.83 -5.12 11.94
N CYS A 216 5.52 -4.95 12.03
CA CYS A 216 4.59 -4.95 10.90
C CYS A 216 3.69 -3.74 10.99
N ASP A 217 3.62 -2.96 9.91
CA ASP A 217 2.63 -1.90 9.78
C ASP A 217 1.30 -2.54 9.33
N PHE A 218 0.24 -2.38 10.11
CA PHE A 218 -1.11 -2.83 9.76
C PHE A 218 -1.89 -1.64 9.22
N PHE A 219 -2.17 -1.64 7.92
CA PHE A 219 -2.77 -0.53 7.20
C PHE A 219 -4.18 -0.90 6.73
N VAL A 220 -5.17 -0.08 7.09
CA VAL A 220 -6.56 -0.32 6.73
C VAL A 220 -7.06 0.83 5.85
N TYR A 221 -7.54 0.47 4.66
CA TYR A 221 -8.01 1.41 3.65
C TYR A 221 -9.45 1.11 3.24
N LEU A 222 -10.36 2.02 3.53
CA LEU A 222 -11.74 1.96 3.04
C LEU A 222 -11.82 2.80 1.77
N ASP A 223 -12.04 2.18 0.62
CA ASP A 223 -12.14 2.89 -0.67
C ASP A 223 -13.53 3.49 -0.92
N SER A 224 -14.58 2.81 -0.43
CA SER A 224 -15.99 3.12 -0.68
C SER A 224 -16.85 2.67 0.52
N PRO A 225 -17.99 3.32 0.85
CA PRO A 225 -18.61 4.47 0.16
C PRO A 225 -17.90 5.80 0.40
N VAL A 226 -17.01 5.85 1.39
CA VAL A 226 -16.16 7.01 1.70
C VAL A 226 -14.71 6.54 1.77
N CYS A 227 -13.79 7.40 1.34
CA CYS A 227 -12.37 7.12 1.35
C CYS A 227 -11.83 7.40 2.77
N GLN A 228 -11.53 6.35 3.54
CA GLN A 228 -11.02 6.47 4.91
C GLN A 228 -9.78 5.62 5.13
N VAL A 229 -8.96 6.00 6.10
CA VAL A 229 -7.70 5.31 6.41
C VAL A 229 -7.41 5.30 7.90
N VAL A 230 -6.76 4.22 8.37
CA VAL A 230 -6.19 4.10 9.71
C VAL A 230 -5.03 3.10 9.68
N ALA A 231 -4.00 3.32 10.50
CA ALA A 231 -2.87 2.41 10.56
C ALA A 231 -2.22 2.32 11.94
N TRP A 232 -1.67 1.14 12.23
CA TRP A 232 -0.93 0.83 13.44
C TRP A 232 0.45 0.30 13.07
N ARG A 233 1.42 0.49 13.96
CA ARG A 233 2.66 -0.28 13.97
C ARG A 233 2.60 -1.31 15.08
N VAL A 234 2.71 -2.58 14.72
CA VAL A 234 2.67 -3.71 15.65
C VAL A 234 4.08 -4.28 15.79
N ARG A 235 4.58 -4.43 17.02
CA ARG A 235 5.86 -5.09 17.27
C ARG A 235 5.69 -6.58 17.50
N ARG A 236 6.71 -7.35 17.11
CA ARG A 236 6.81 -8.78 17.36
C ARG A 236 6.81 -9.05 18.86
N SER A 237 5.99 -10.01 19.27
CA SER A 237 5.90 -10.50 20.64
C SER A 237 6.43 -11.92 20.69
N ILE A 238 7.61 -12.09 21.28
CA ILE A 238 8.22 -13.41 21.50
C ILE A 238 7.28 -14.29 22.34
N LYS A 239 6.69 -13.71 23.40
CA LYS A 239 5.73 -14.39 24.29
C LYS A 239 4.48 -14.87 23.54
N PHE A 240 3.97 -14.09 22.59
CA PHE A 240 2.86 -14.55 21.75
C PHE A 240 3.29 -15.76 20.92
N TRP A 241 4.47 -15.71 20.30
CA TRP A 241 4.92 -16.79 19.44
C TRP A 241 5.22 -18.08 20.22
N GLU A 242 5.84 -17.97 21.39
CA GLU A 242 6.04 -19.11 22.32
C GLU A 242 4.72 -19.76 22.71
N TRP A 243 3.66 -18.96 22.90
CA TRP A 243 2.33 -19.47 23.20
C TRP A 243 1.60 -20.06 21.97
N ALA A 244 1.71 -19.41 20.80
CA ALA A 244 0.95 -19.74 19.60
C ALA A 244 1.56 -20.91 18.81
N ASN A 245 2.89 -20.92 18.61
CA ASN A 245 3.59 -21.88 17.76
C ASN A 245 3.26 -23.35 18.10
N PRO A 246 3.41 -23.84 19.36
CA PRO A 246 3.08 -25.22 19.68
C PRO A 246 1.60 -25.58 19.44
N LYS A 247 0.67 -24.62 19.63
CA LYS A 247 -0.76 -24.82 19.37
C LYS A 247 -1.07 -24.90 17.87
N LEU A 248 -0.41 -24.06 17.07
CA LEU A 248 -0.52 -24.11 15.61
C LEU A 248 0.00 -25.43 15.06
N LEU A 249 1.15 -25.91 15.57
CA LEU A 249 1.68 -27.23 15.20
C LEU A 249 0.75 -28.37 15.64
N GLN A 250 0.14 -28.28 16.81
CA GLN A 250 -0.87 -29.24 17.25
C GLN A 250 -2.11 -29.25 16.32
N VAL A 251 -2.56 -28.08 15.85
CA VAL A 251 -3.64 -28.02 14.86
C VAL A 251 -3.20 -28.63 13.53
N VAL A 252 -1.96 -28.42 13.08
CA VAL A 252 -1.39 -29.10 11.91
C VAL A 252 -1.44 -30.61 12.07
N GLU A 253 -1.07 -31.13 13.25
CA GLU A 253 -1.16 -32.57 13.56
C GLU A 253 -2.60 -33.07 13.50
N TRP A 254 -3.57 -32.34 14.07
CA TRP A 254 -4.98 -32.73 13.97
C TRP A 254 -5.49 -32.72 12.53
N VAL A 255 -5.05 -31.76 11.72
CA VAL A 255 -5.38 -31.70 10.29
C VAL A 255 -4.73 -32.85 9.52
N ARG A 256 -3.52 -33.27 9.88
CA ARG A 256 -2.81 -34.37 9.23
C ARG A 256 -3.35 -35.74 9.66
N ASP A 257 -3.30 -36.01 10.97
CA ASP A 257 -3.46 -37.35 11.56
C ASP A 257 -4.91 -37.61 12.01
N GLY A 258 -5.71 -36.56 12.14
CA GLY A 258 -7.08 -36.60 12.64
C GLY A 258 -7.20 -35.96 14.02
N PRO A 259 -8.30 -35.23 14.29
CA PRO A 259 -8.51 -34.66 15.61
C PRO A 259 -8.74 -35.75 16.65
N PRO A 260 -8.33 -35.55 17.91
CA PRO A 260 -8.63 -36.48 18.98
C PRO A 260 -10.15 -36.51 19.25
N ALA A 261 -10.65 -37.65 19.75
CA ALA A 261 -12.09 -37.85 19.99
C ALA A 261 -12.72 -36.86 20.98
N TRP A 262 -11.91 -36.23 21.84
CA TRP A 262 -12.35 -35.21 22.79
C TRP A 262 -12.39 -33.80 22.19
N LEU A 263 -11.88 -33.57 20.97
CA LEU A 263 -11.93 -32.25 20.32
C LEU A 263 -13.36 -31.97 19.88
N ASP A 264 -14.10 -31.22 20.69
CA ASP A 264 -15.47 -30.83 20.43
C ASP A 264 -15.62 -29.32 20.25
N ARG A 265 -16.87 -28.85 20.11
CA ARG A 265 -17.21 -27.43 19.88
C ARG A 265 -17.00 -26.53 21.09
N ARG A 266 -16.70 -27.10 22.27
CA ARG A 266 -16.41 -26.38 23.51
C ARG A 266 -14.90 -26.23 23.73
N PHE A 267 -14.08 -26.90 22.92
CA PHE A 267 -12.63 -26.78 23.01
C PHE A 267 -12.18 -25.35 22.73
N GLU A 268 -11.36 -24.83 23.65
CA GLU A 268 -10.65 -23.57 23.52
C GLU A 268 -9.22 -23.76 24.03
N PHE A 269 -8.27 -23.12 23.36
CA PHE A 269 -6.93 -23.01 23.91
C PHE A 269 -6.92 -22.06 25.10
N GLU A 270 -5.95 -22.22 26.00
CA GLU A 270 -5.65 -21.21 27.02
C GLU A 270 -5.47 -19.83 26.37
N ALA A 271 -6.20 -18.83 26.84
CA ALA A 271 -6.24 -17.51 26.24
C ALA A 271 -4.90 -16.77 26.34
N PHE A 272 -4.55 -16.04 25.29
CA PHE A 272 -3.42 -15.10 25.30
C PHE A 272 -3.89 -13.68 25.64
N ASP A 273 -3.15 -12.99 26.51
CA ASP A 273 -3.39 -11.59 26.81
C ASP A 273 -2.73 -10.68 25.74
N PHE A 274 -3.54 -10.25 24.77
CA PHE A 274 -3.10 -9.38 23.67
C PHE A 274 -2.63 -8.01 24.12
N SER A 275 -2.95 -7.55 25.34
CA SER A 275 -2.45 -6.27 25.85
C SER A 275 -0.94 -6.26 26.05
N LYS A 276 -0.30 -7.44 26.10
CA LYS A 276 1.16 -7.61 26.16
C LYS A 276 1.88 -7.35 24.84
N ILE A 277 1.16 -7.18 23.73
CA ILE A 277 1.75 -6.83 22.43
C ILE A 277 1.94 -5.31 22.37
N ALA A 278 3.14 -4.87 22.03
CA ALA A 278 3.39 -3.44 21.82
C ALA A 278 2.81 -2.99 20.47
N VAL A 279 1.92 -2.01 20.53
CA VAL A 279 1.25 -1.42 19.36
C VAL A 279 1.28 0.10 19.49
N GLU A 280 1.64 0.78 18.41
CA GLU A 280 1.73 2.25 18.31
C GLU A 280 0.82 2.76 17.18
N PRO A 281 0.19 3.95 17.32
CA PRO A 281 -0.52 4.57 16.21
C PRO A 281 0.48 4.99 15.11
N LEU A 282 0.13 4.74 13.85
CA LEU A 282 0.94 5.13 12.70
C LEU A 282 0.23 6.20 11.85
N VAL A 283 -1.03 5.92 11.47
CA VAL A 283 -1.92 6.88 10.81
C VAL A 283 -3.19 6.93 11.65
N PHE A 284 -3.46 8.08 12.25
CA PHE A 284 -4.70 8.26 13.00
C PHE A 284 -5.89 8.22 12.04
N PRO A 285 -7.06 7.71 12.48
CA PRO A 285 -8.27 7.64 11.68
C PRO A 285 -8.59 8.95 10.96
N TYR A 286 -8.75 8.89 9.63
CA TYR A 286 -8.99 10.05 8.80
C TYR A 286 -9.99 9.74 7.69
N ASP A 287 -10.88 10.69 7.42
CA ASP A 287 -11.81 10.66 6.28
C ASP A 287 -11.26 11.56 5.18
N ILE A 288 -10.70 10.95 4.14
CA ILE A 288 -10.11 11.63 2.98
C ILE A 288 -11.20 12.29 2.14
N THR A 289 -12.38 11.65 2.04
CA THR A 289 -13.52 12.20 1.31
C THR A 289 -14.02 13.49 1.94
N ALA A 290 -14.30 13.48 3.23
CA ALA A 290 -14.74 14.66 3.98
C ALA A 290 -13.59 15.61 4.35
N ASN A 291 -12.34 15.19 4.14
CA ASN A 291 -11.13 15.89 4.51
C ASN A 291 -11.07 16.28 6.00
N VAL A 292 -11.43 15.35 6.88
CA VAL A 292 -11.46 15.59 8.33
C VAL A 292 -10.91 14.40 9.13
N PRO A 293 -10.25 14.67 10.28
CA PRO A 293 -9.95 13.65 11.28
C PRO A 293 -11.20 12.94 11.80
N ILE A 294 -11.12 11.63 12.03
CA ILE A 294 -12.19 10.89 12.71
C ILE A 294 -11.84 10.81 14.20
N VAL A 295 -12.55 11.60 15.02
CA VAL A 295 -12.21 11.81 16.44
C VAL A 295 -13.11 11.06 17.43
N ASP A 296 -13.98 10.16 16.95
CA ASP A 296 -14.92 9.42 17.80
C ASP A 296 -14.18 8.42 18.73
N PRO A 297 -14.13 8.69 20.06
CA PRO A 297 -13.41 7.85 21.01
C PRO A 297 -14.09 6.50 21.24
N ARG A 298 -15.37 6.36 20.93
CA ARG A 298 -16.10 5.08 21.04
C ARG A 298 -15.69 4.14 19.92
N ARG A 299 -15.46 4.69 18.73
CA ARG A 299 -14.97 3.93 17.57
C ARG A 299 -13.47 3.67 17.64
N PHE A 300 -12.68 4.63 18.09
CA PHE A 300 -11.21 4.49 18.11
C PHE A 300 -10.61 4.72 19.50
N PRO A 301 -10.98 3.91 20.51
CA PRO A 301 -10.54 4.11 21.90
C PRO A 301 -9.03 3.97 22.07
N PHE A 302 -8.36 3.16 21.23
CA PHE A 302 -6.90 3.06 21.23
C PHE A 302 -6.24 4.39 20.85
N PHE A 303 -6.65 4.99 19.74
CA PHE A 303 -6.07 6.25 19.26
C PHE A 303 -6.39 7.43 20.18
N HIS A 304 -7.54 7.40 20.85
CA HIS A 304 -7.91 8.44 21.81
C HIS A 304 -6.96 8.53 23.02
N ARG A 305 -6.19 7.48 23.32
CA ARG A 305 -5.18 7.49 24.38
C ARG A 305 -3.90 8.23 23.99
N TYR A 306 -3.75 8.59 22.72
CA TYR A 306 -2.58 9.28 22.20
C TYR A 306 -2.95 10.70 21.79
N PRO A 307 -2.06 11.69 21.97
CA PRO A 307 -2.26 13.02 21.43
C PRO A 307 -2.46 12.96 19.92
N SER A 308 -3.61 13.45 19.45
CA SER A 308 -3.91 13.44 18.01
C SER A 308 -3.01 14.46 17.29
N PRO A 309 -2.14 14.02 16.36
CA PRO A 309 -1.30 14.95 15.62
C PRO A 309 -2.10 15.85 14.66
N TYR A 310 -3.39 15.57 14.48
CA TYR A 310 -4.27 16.35 13.61
C TYR A 310 -4.91 17.53 14.32
N LEU A 311 -4.98 17.52 15.66
CA LEU A 311 -5.59 18.57 16.46
C LEU A 311 -4.55 19.51 17.07
N ASP A 312 -3.34 19.01 17.32
CA ASP A 312 -2.28 19.78 17.96
C ASP A 312 -1.35 20.43 16.91
N THR A 313 -1.07 21.72 17.08
CA THR A 313 -0.11 22.47 16.26
C THR A 313 1.34 22.09 16.58
N ALA A 314 1.60 21.49 17.76
CA ALA A 314 2.94 21.11 18.21
C ALA A 314 3.41 19.71 17.74
N SER A 315 2.70 19.06 16.80
CA SER A 315 3.05 17.70 16.39
C SER A 315 4.43 17.62 15.69
N GLY A 316 5.19 16.56 16.00
CA GLY A 316 6.52 16.35 15.42
C GLY A 316 6.51 16.22 13.88
N VAL A 317 7.67 16.51 13.26
CA VAL A 317 7.86 16.65 11.80
C VAL A 317 7.23 15.53 10.98
N SER A 318 7.36 14.27 11.42
CA SER A 318 6.82 13.11 10.68
C SER A 318 5.28 13.08 10.64
N HIS A 319 4.62 13.38 11.75
CA HIS A 319 3.15 13.37 11.81
C HIS A 319 2.55 14.57 11.07
N GLY A 320 3.22 15.72 11.11
CA GLY A 320 2.86 16.88 10.30
C GLY A 320 2.91 16.60 8.80
N ALA A 321 3.88 15.79 8.33
CA ALA A 321 3.92 15.37 6.93
C ALA A 321 2.73 14.49 6.55
N ILE A 322 2.39 13.47 7.36
CA ILE A 322 1.23 12.60 7.12
C ILE A 322 -0.07 13.42 7.07
N ARG A 323 -0.27 14.32 8.04
CA ARG A 323 -1.45 15.20 8.09
C ARG A 323 -1.56 16.06 6.82
N ARG A 324 -0.47 16.71 6.41
CA ARG A 324 -0.46 17.53 5.19
C ARG A 324 -0.75 16.69 3.94
N CYS A 325 -0.23 15.46 3.86
CA CYS A 325 -0.54 14.55 2.76
C CYS A 325 -2.04 14.22 2.74
N LEU A 326 -2.64 13.87 3.89
CA LEU A 326 -4.07 13.57 4.00
C LEU A 326 -4.95 14.77 3.62
N MET A 327 -4.53 15.99 3.96
CA MET A 327 -5.25 17.23 3.66
C MET A 327 -5.06 17.73 2.23
N SER A 328 -4.07 17.23 1.50
CA SER A 328 -3.75 17.68 0.15
C SER A 328 -4.88 17.41 -0.84
N ALA A 329 -5.20 18.41 -1.66
CA ALA A 329 -6.12 18.24 -2.78
C ALA A 329 -5.61 17.21 -3.80
N VAL A 330 -4.30 17.08 -3.98
CA VAL A 330 -3.70 16.06 -4.85
C VAL A 330 -3.99 14.65 -4.32
N THR A 331 -3.85 14.41 -3.02
CA THR A 331 -4.20 13.11 -2.41
C THR A 331 -5.68 12.80 -2.61
N ARG A 332 -6.56 13.78 -2.41
CA ARG A 332 -8.00 13.58 -2.66
C ARG A 332 -8.28 13.28 -4.13
N PHE A 333 -7.66 14.00 -5.05
CA PHE A 333 -7.80 13.76 -6.49
C PHE A 333 -7.33 12.36 -6.91
N LEU A 334 -6.21 11.89 -6.37
CA LEU A 334 -5.68 10.57 -6.69
C LEU A 334 -6.52 9.46 -6.05
N PHE A 335 -6.88 9.58 -4.77
CA PHE A 335 -7.42 8.45 -4.01
C PHE A 335 -8.92 8.48 -3.78
N HIS A 336 -9.59 9.63 -3.89
CA HIS A 336 -11.04 9.72 -3.79
C HIS A 336 -11.68 9.73 -5.18
N ARG A 337 -12.44 8.68 -5.49
CA ARG A 337 -13.29 8.63 -6.68
C ARG A 337 -14.68 9.11 -6.28
N ARG A 338 -15.24 10.10 -6.97
CA ARG A 338 -16.60 10.57 -6.70
C ARG A 338 -17.58 9.42 -6.98
N VAL A 339 -18.26 8.96 -5.94
CA VAL A 339 -19.21 7.83 -6.01
C VAL A 339 -20.45 8.19 -6.84
N ASP A 340 -20.75 9.49 -6.94
CA ASP A 340 -21.93 10.01 -7.66
C ASP A 340 -21.79 10.00 -9.18
N GLU A 341 -20.62 9.61 -9.73
CA GLU A 341 -20.50 9.35 -11.16
C GLU A 341 -21.33 8.11 -11.51
N THR A 342 -22.50 8.37 -12.11
CA THR A 342 -23.38 7.34 -12.65
C THR A 342 -22.58 6.39 -13.54
N TRP A 343 -22.98 5.13 -13.66
CA TRP A 343 -22.31 4.18 -14.55
C TRP A 343 -22.14 4.71 -15.99
N GLN A 344 -23.03 5.60 -16.44
CA GLN A 344 -22.95 6.28 -17.72
C GLN A 344 -21.89 7.39 -17.77
N GLU A 345 -21.72 8.16 -16.69
CA GLU A 345 -20.59 9.09 -16.55
C GLU A 345 -19.28 8.33 -16.46
N ARG A 346 -19.26 7.13 -15.85
CA ARG A 346 -18.09 6.24 -15.87
C ARG A 346 -17.64 5.88 -17.28
N GLU A 347 -18.55 5.48 -18.18
CA GLU A 347 -18.18 5.19 -19.58
C GLU A 347 -17.71 6.43 -20.36
N LYS A 348 -18.22 7.63 -20.03
CA LYS A 348 -17.74 8.89 -20.62
C LYS A 348 -16.40 9.33 -20.03
N GLN A 349 -16.20 9.17 -18.72
CA GLN A 349 -14.98 9.48 -17.99
C GLN A 349 -13.85 8.53 -18.38
N GLU A 350 -14.15 7.24 -18.60
CA GLU A 350 -13.19 6.25 -19.12
C GLU A 350 -12.72 6.59 -20.54
N ARG A 351 -13.50 7.36 -21.32
CA ARG A 351 -13.04 7.93 -22.60
C ARG A 351 -12.20 9.19 -22.42
N ASN A 352 -12.29 9.87 -21.29
CA ASN A 352 -11.38 10.95 -20.92
C ASN A 352 -10.12 10.34 -20.30
N GLU A 353 -9.24 9.82 -21.17
CA GLU A 353 -7.92 9.23 -20.84
C GLU A 353 -6.95 10.19 -20.10
N ASN A 354 -7.41 11.39 -19.73
CA ASN A 354 -6.59 12.50 -19.25
C ASN A 354 -7.21 13.22 -18.04
N ALA A 355 -7.88 12.52 -17.12
CA ALA A 355 -8.22 13.14 -15.83
C ALA A 355 -6.91 13.63 -15.17
N ALA A 356 -6.69 14.94 -15.20
CA ALA A 356 -5.47 15.59 -14.74
C ALA A 356 -5.83 16.72 -13.78
N MET A 357 -5.01 16.87 -12.75
CA MET A 357 -5.04 18.03 -11.88
C MET A 357 -3.86 18.92 -12.21
N TRP A 358 -4.15 20.16 -12.61
CA TRP A 358 -3.12 21.17 -12.81
C TRP A 358 -2.61 21.67 -11.47
N CYS A 359 -1.29 21.66 -11.31
CA CYS A 359 -0.60 22.05 -10.11
C CYS A 359 0.58 22.96 -10.45
N ARG A 360 0.94 23.85 -9.53
CA ARG A 360 2.23 24.53 -9.52
C ARG A 360 3.15 23.87 -8.51
N LEU A 361 4.39 23.59 -8.91
CA LEU A 361 5.40 23.11 -7.97
C LEU A 361 6.00 24.31 -7.22
N THR A 362 5.91 24.28 -5.88
CA THR A 362 6.45 25.35 -5.02
C THR A 362 7.73 24.95 -4.31
N ASP A 363 8.53 25.96 -3.99
CA ASP A 363 9.78 25.79 -3.22
C ASP A 363 9.58 25.58 -1.73
N ASN A 364 8.33 25.52 -1.26
CA ASN A 364 7.95 25.38 0.14
C ASN A 364 8.29 23.99 0.75
N VAL A 365 9.25 23.28 0.17
CA VAL A 365 9.84 22.08 0.76
C VAL A 365 10.46 22.49 2.10
N PRO A 366 10.01 21.95 3.24
CA PRO A 366 10.61 22.27 4.53
C PRO A 366 12.10 21.96 4.47
N ASP A 367 12.98 22.87 4.92
CA ASP A 367 14.44 22.69 4.88
C ASP A 367 14.89 21.35 5.47
N SER A 368 14.15 20.82 6.45
CA SER A 368 14.39 19.48 7.03
C SER A 368 14.29 18.31 6.03
N ALA A 369 13.64 18.50 4.88
CA ALA A 369 13.49 17.48 3.85
C ALA A 369 14.63 17.48 2.82
N LEU A 370 15.48 18.51 2.79
CA LEU A 370 16.66 18.58 1.92
C LEU A 370 17.71 17.51 2.25
N GLY A 371 17.72 17.00 3.49
CA GLY A 371 18.57 15.88 3.90
C GLY A 371 17.97 14.49 3.66
N SER A 372 16.72 14.39 3.17
CA SER A 372 16.07 13.09 2.95
C SER A 372 16.48 12.50 1.59
N PRO A 373 17.04 11.27 1.55
CA PRO A 373 17.38 10.59 0.29
C PRO A 373 16.16 10.30 -0.60
N SER A 374 14.93 10.55 -0.13
CA SER A 374 13.72 10.38 -0.94
C SER A 374 13.52 11.49 -2.00
N TRP A 375 14.12 12.67 -1.84
CA TRP A 375 14.09 13.73 -2.86
C TRP A 375 15.16 13.52 -3.93
N SER A 376 16.30 12.93 -3.56
CA SER A 376 17.48 12.83 -4.43
C SER A 376 17.32 11.86 -5.61
N THR A 377 16.19 11.16 -5.73
CA THR A 377 15.90 10.26 -6.86
C THR A 377 15.10 10.90 -7.98
N VAL A 378 14.56 12.11 -7.78
CA VAL A 378 14.18 12.95 -8.92
C VAL A 378 15.44 13.68 -9.38
N ASP A 379 16.38 12.93 -9.97
CA ASP A 379 17.61 13.45 -10.59
C ASP A 379 17.33 14.38 -11.80
N LEU A 380 16.06 14.53 -12.16
CA LEU A 380 15.60 15.58 -13.07
C LEU A 380 15.64 16.90 -12.31
N GLY A 381 16.77 17.60 -12.47
CA GLY A 381 17.13 18.84 -11.76
C GLY A 381 15.93 19.63 -11.30
N ARG A 382 15.73 19.70 -9.98
CA ARG A 382 14.64 20.45 -9.32
C ARG A 382 14.48 21.85 -9.93
N ASP A 383 15.59 22.51 -10.21
CA ASP A 383 15.67 23.84 -10.83
C ASP A 383 14.99 23.92 -12.21
N LEU A 384 14.85 22.78 -12.90
CA LEU A 384 14.18 22.68 -14.20
C LEU A 384 12.65 22.60 -14.08
N ILE A 385 12.09 22.29 -12.91
CA ILE A 385 10.64 22.08 -12.72
C ILE A 385 10.00 23.04 -11.73
N VAL A 386 10.77 23.67 -10.85
CA VAL A 386 10.27 24.69 -9.92
C VAL A 386 9.64 25.86 -10.69
N GLY A 387 8.46 26.29 -10.24
CA GLY A 387 7.70 27.36 -10.88
C GLY A 387 6.99 26.97 -12.18
N LYS A 388 7.21 25.76 -12.71
CA LYS A 388 6.46 25.24 -13.85
C LYS A 388 5.09 24.73 -13.43
N THR A 389 4.17 24.75 -14.39
CA THR A 389 2.85 24.13 -14.27
C THR A 389 2.94 22.66 -14.65
N LEU A 390 2.38 21.80 -13.81
CA LEU A 390 2.38 20.35 -13.93
C LEU A 390 0.94 19.84 -14.02
N ALA A 391 0.63 18.99 -14.99
CA ALA A 391 -0.60 18.20 -14.99
C ALA A 391 -0.33 16.85 -14.33
N VAL A 392 -0.81 16.65 -13.11
CA VAL A 392 -0.78 15.36 -12.41
C VAL A 392 -1.87 14.47 -12.97
N VAL A 393 -1.51 13.40 -13.66
CA VAL A 393 -2.47 12.49 -14.27
C VAL A 393 -2.93 11.45 -13.24
N CYS A 394 -4.24 11.33 -13.04
CA CYS A 394 -4.80 10.28 -12.19
C CYS A 394 -4.58 8.92 -12.86
N PRO A 395 -3.94 7.96 -12.18
CA PRO A 395 -3.65 6.68 -12.80
C PRO A 395 -4.95 5.86 -12.97
N GLN A 396 -5.09 5.18 -14.11
CA GLN A 396 -6.27 4.35 -14.40
C GLN A 396 -6.39 3.18 -13.41
N ASP A 397 -5.25 2.61 -13.04
CA ASP A 397 -5.11 1.64 -11.97
C ASP A 397 -3.89 1.96 -11.11
N PHE A 398 -3.83 1.40 -9.91
CA PHE A 398 -2.72 1.60 -8.98
C PHE A 398 -1.72 0.44 -9.02
N ASN A 399 -1.64 -0.27 -10.15
CA ASN A 399 -0.73 -1.40 -10.29
C ASN A 399 0.73 -0.97 -10.51
N ASP A 400 0.95 0.29 -10.86
CA ASP A 400 2.26 0.94 -10.94
C ASP A 400 2.57 1.69 -9.63
N ASP A 401 3.85 1.93 -9.34
CA ASP A 401 4.32 2.49 -8.06
C ASP A 401 4.37 4.04 -8.04
N GLY A 402 3.67 4.68 -8.96
CA GLY A 402 3.73 6.13 -9.17
C GLY A 402 2.71 6.67 -10.16
N VAL A 403 2.81 7.96 -10.42
CA VAL A 403 1.95 8.72 -11.34
C VAL A 403 2.80 9.45 -12.38
N PHE A 404 2.20 9.69 -13.54
CA PHE A 404 2.79 10.56 -14.55
C PHE A 404 2.37 12.00 -14.31
N CYS A 405 3.33 12.92 -14.42
CA CYS A 405 3.13 14.36 -14.41
C CYS A 405 3.59 14.93 -15.76
N ARG A 406 2.72 15.67 -16.46
CA ARG A 406 3.10 16.35 -17.71
C ARG A 406 3.58 17.76 -17.38
N VAL A 407 4.76 18.14 -17.85
CA VAL A 407 5.29 19.49 -17.65
C VAL A 407 4.76 20.39 -18.76
N HIS A 408 4.09 21.48 -18.38
CA HIS A 408 3.64 22.49 -19.33
C HIS A 408 4.65 23.64 -19.42
N VAL A 409 5.03 23.99 -20.65
CA VAL A 409 5.94 25.10 -20.96
C VAL A 409 5.14 26.15 -21.73
N PRO A 410 5.04 27.39 -21.25
CA PRO A 410 4.29 28.45 -21.93
C PRO A 410 4.75 28.62 -23.38
N GLU A 411 3.80 28.82 -24.29
CA GLU A 411 4.03 28.95 -25.73
C GLU A 411 4.87 30.20 -26.05
N GLY A 412 6.19 30.02 -26.14
CA GLY A 412 7.11 31.08 -26.56
C GLY A 412 8.47 30.58 -27.07
N LYS A 413 8.73 29.27 -27.01
CA LYS A 413 9.96 28.62 -27.48
C LYS A 413 9.63 27.29 -28.16
N GLN A 414 8.91 27.38 -29.27
CA GLN A 414 8.30 26.26 -30.01
C GLN A 414 9.33 25.43 -30.83
N GLY A 415 10.45 25.06 -30.20
CA GLY A 415 11.56 24.36 -30.86
C GLY A 415 11.69 22.87 -30.54
N SER A 416 10.96 22.33 -29.55
CA SER A 416 11.05 20.92 -29.16
C SER A 416 9.66 20.33 -28.94
N LYS A 417 9.35 19.23 -29.65
CA LYS A 417 8.04 18.54 -29.63
C LYS A 417 7.92 17.48 -28.52
N ASP A 418 8.94 17.33 -27.68
CA ASP A 418 8.87 16.39 -26.56
C ASP A 418 8.29 17.09 -25.34
N CYS A 419 7.00 16.85 -25.08
CA CYS A 419 6.41 17.17 -23.79
C CYS A 419 7.10 16.32 -22.73
N ASP A 420 7.94 16.96 -21.90
CA ASP A 420 8.61 16.28 -20.80
C ASP A 420 7.56 15.70 -19.85
N ALA A 421 7.48 14.36 -19.82
CA ALA A 421 6.68 13.63 -18.84
C ALA A 421 7.60 13.16 -17.71
N LEU A 422 7.21 13.47 -16.47
CA LEU A 422 7.87 13.03 -15.26
C LEU A 422 7.11 11.84 -14.67
N TYR A 423 7.81 10.78 -14.29
CA TYR A 423 7.23 9.70 -13.50
C TYR A 423 7.63 9.85 -12.03
N VAL A 424 6.64 10.02 -11.15
CA VAL A 424 6.86 10.25 -9.72
C VAL A 424 6.29 9.10 -8.91
N ARG A 425 7.12 8.48 -8.09
CA ARG A 425 6.70 7.36 -7.24
C ARG A 425 5.96 7.82 -6.00
N PHE A 426 4.97 7.08 -5.54
CA PHE A 426 4.13 7.48 -4.41
C PHE A 426 4.94 7.74 -3.13
N TYR A 427 5.99 6.95 -2.86
CA TYR A 427 6.84 7.16 -1.69
C TYR A 427 7.63 8.49 -1.73
N GLN A 428 7.70 9.19 -2.87
CA GLN A 428 8.29 10.53 -2.99
C GLN A 428 7.32 11.59 -2.45
N ARG A 429 6.81 11.37 -1.23
CA ARG A 429 5.71 12.11 -0.62
C ARG A 429 5.88 13.63 -0.65
N TYR A 430 7.11 14.08 -0.55
CA TYR A 430 7.40 15.50 -0.46
C TYR A 430 7.22 16.21 -1.80
N PHE A 431 7.40 15.52 -2.93
CA PHE A 431 6.99 16.06 -4.24
C PHE A 431 5.51 16.41 -4.21
N PHE A 432 4.66 15.49 -3.77
CA PHE A 432 3.21 15.70 -3.70
C PHE A 432 2.82 16.78 -2.69
N LEU A 433 3.57 16.94 -1.60
CA LEU A 433 3.36 18.02 -0.63
C LEU A 433 3.72 19.41 -1.17
N SER A 434 4.56 19.49 -2.20
CA SER A 434 4.97 20.73 -2.86
C SER A 434 4.06 21.16 -4.01
N LEU A 435 3.04 20.36 -4.33
CA LEU A 435 2.09 20.68 -5.37
C LEU A 435 0.94 21.53 -4.83
N GLU A 436 0.78 22.72 -5.41
CA GLU A 436 -0.36 23.60 -5.17
C GLU A 436 -1.33 23.49 -6.36
N PRO A 437 -2.57 23.01 -6.16
CA PRO A 437 -3.55 22.93 -7.24
C PRO A 437 -3.86 24.32 -7.81
N LEU A 438 -4.03 24.37 -9.13
CA LEU A 438 -4.53 25.55 -9.85
C LEU A 438 -6.05 25.46 -9.97
N GLU A 439 -6.74 26.60 -9.84
CA GLU A 439 -8.21 26.67 -9.93
C GLU A 439 -8.72 26.59 -11.39
N GLU A 440 -7.92 27.06 -12.34
CA GLU A 440 -8.25 27.14 -13.77
C GLU A 440 -7.32 26.25 -14.61
N ASP A 441 -7.84 25.71 -15.71
CA ASP A 441 -7.02 24.99 -16.70
C ASP A 441 -6.22 26.03 -17.51
N PRO A 442 -4.87 25.99 -17.48
CA PRO A 442 -4.04 26.92 -18.24
C PRO A 442 -4.35 26.91 -19.75
N LEU A 443 -4.81 25.79 -20.29
CA LEU A 443 -5.10 25.64 -21.71
C LEU A 443 -6.36 26.40 -22.16
N GLU A 444 -7.30 26.68 -21.26
CA GLU A 444 -8.49 27.47 -21.59
C GLU A 444 -8.16 28.96 -21.73
N THR A 445 -7.17 29.44 -21.00
CA THR A 445 -6.80 30.87 -21.00
C THR A 445 -6.05 31.32 -22.27
N ASP A 446 -5.24 30.43 -22.87
CA ASP A 446 -4.48 30.75 -24.08
C ASP A 446 -5.38 30.89 -25.33
N GLY A 447 -6.52 30.21 -25.37
CA GLY A 447 -7.47 30.30 -26.50
C GLY A 447 -8.34 31.56 -26.52
N ALA A 448 -8.47 32.27 -25.40
CA ALA A 448 -9.39 33.41 -25.28
C ALA A 448 -8.76 34.76 -25.68
N ALA A 449 -7.42 34.87 -25.67
CA ALA A 449 -6.72 36.13 -25.92
C ALA A 449 -6.70 36.55 -27.40
N ASP A 450 -6.90 35.62 -28.34
CA ASP A 450 -6.81 35.89 -29.79
C ASP A 450 -8.15 36.22 -30.49
N VAL A 451 -9.27 36.31 -29.75
CA VAL A 451 -10.61 36.54 -30.34
C VAL A 451 -11.17 37.95 -30.09
N VAL A 452 -10.42 38.86 -29.44
CA VAL A 452 -10.82 40.27 -29.28
C VAL A 452 -10.15 41.13 -30.33
N GLY A 453 -10.65 41.08 -31.58
CA GLY A 453 -10.03 41.82 -32.68
C GLY A 453 -10.83 41.91 -33.98
N ALA A 454 -12.14 42.21 -33.93
CA ALA A 454 -12.87 42.90 -35.02
C ALA A 454 -14.35 43.17 -34.65
N GLU A 455 -14.64 44.12 -33.76
CA GLU A 455 -15.95 44.79 -33.78
C GLU A 455 -15.88 45.97 -34.75
N ALA A 456 -16.40 45.76 -35.96
CA ALA A 456 -16.61 46.82 -36.93
C ALA A 456 -17.72 47.76 -36.46
N SER A 457 -17.41 49.05 -36.37
CA SER A 457 -18.38 50.10 -36.08
C SER A 457 -19.43 50.19 -37.20
N LEU A 458 -20.67 49.80 -36.92
CA LEU A 458 -21.83 50.12 -37.75
C LEU A 458 -22.25 51.57 -37.49
N GLN A 459 -21.92 52.46 -38.43
CA GLN A 459 -22.55 53.78 -38.53
C GLN A 459 -23.96 53.61 -39.12
N LEU A 460 -24.98 54.08 -38.38
CA LEU A 460 -26.31 54.32 -38.92
C LEU A 460 -26.30 55.54 -39.85
N VAL A 461 -26.88 55.39 -41.03
CA VAL A 461 -27.36 56.47 -41.91
C VAL A 461 -28.89 56.39 -41.96
#